data_AF-A0AAP4BS39-F1
#
_entry.id   AF-A0AAP4BS39-F1
#
_cell.length_a   1.000
_cell.length_b   1.000
_cell.length_c   1.000
_cell.angle_alpha   90.00
_cell.angle_beta   90.00
_cell.angle_gamma   90.00
#
_symmetry.space_group_name_H-M   'P 1'
#
loop_
_entity.id
_entity.type
_entity.pdbx_description
1 polymer ?
#
loop_
_entity_poly.entity_id
_entity_poly.type
_entity_poly.pdbx_seq_one_letter_code
_entity_poly.pdbx_strand_id
1 'polypeptide(L)'
;MPFSFKNAQIVDTIEMIEKYRLDIRTVTMGISLLGCTRPTMSATCDAVYDRIVTRASRLVEVCEGIEAELGIPIVNKRISVTPISLIAAGVEGNPADIAHALNKAANEVGVNFIGGYSALVEKGTTEADRRLIESIPEALSQSEVVCGSVNIASSRAGINMDAARHMGEVIKTAAELSKDDSAIACAKLVVFANAVGDNPFMAGAFHGVEEPDCVVSVGVSGPGVVDRALGSLEGASLDQVAEEIKKAAFKITRAGQLVGNLASQRLGVPFGIVDLSLAPTAELGDSVAHILEHMGLEQVGTHGTTAALALLNDAVKKGGMMACSRVGGLSGSFIPVSEDKGMIDAVRAGSISMDKLEAMTAICSVGFDMIALPGATSAETIAGMIADEAAIGVMNHKTTAVRVIPVPGAAVGDEVDFGGLLGYAPIIPVNTVGNREFIHRGGFIPAPVHGFRN
;
A
#
# COMPACT_ATOMS: atom_id res chain seq x y z
N MET A 1 -12.66 39.66 13.59
CA MET A 1 -11.27 39.28 13.28
C MET A 1 -11.09 37.76 13.27
N PRO A 2 -11.45 37.03 12.18
CA PRO A 2 -11.11 35.60 12.03
C PRO A 2 -9.97 35.35 11.01
N PHE A 3 -9.54 36.35 10.25
CA PHE A 3 -8.59 36.20 9.14
C PHE A 3 -7.11 36.10 9.56
N SER A 4 -6.74 36.50 10.79
CA SER A 4 -5.33 36.56 11.22
C SER A 4 -4.72 35.21 11.63
N PHE A 5 -5.53 34.24 12.06
CA PHE A 5 -5.02 32.93 12.54
C PHE A 5 -4.73 31.94 11.39
N LYS A 6 -5.49 32.00 10.28
CA LYS A 6 -5.26 31.12 9.13
C LYS A 6 -3.96 31.46 8.38
N ASN A 7 -3.64 32.76 8.25
CA ASN A 7 -2.45 33.18 7.53
C ASN A 7 -1.16 32.85 8.31
N ALA A 8 -1.18 32.96 9.66
CA ALA A 8 -0.03 32.55 10.48
C ALA A 8 0.27 31.05 10.34
N GLN A 9 -0.76 30.19 10.37
CA GLN A 9 -0.58 28.75 10.16
C GLN A 9 -0.05 28.39 8.77
N ILE A 10 -0.48 29.09 7.72
CA ILE A 10 0.00 28.86 6.35
C ILE A 10 1.47 29.29 6.23
N VAL A 11 1.84 30.46 6.78
CA VAL A 11 3.23 30.96 6.76
C VAL A 11 4.16 30.02 7.56
N ASP A 12 3.75 29.58 8.75
CA ASP A 12 4.52 28.59 9.53
C ASP A 12 4.71 27.27 8.76
N THR A 13 3.69 26.85 8.00
CA THR A 13 3.78 25.63 7.17
C THR A 13 4.74 25.83 6.00
N ILE A 14 4.74 27.00 5.35
CA ILE A 14 5.66 27.33 4.24
C ILE A 14 7.12 27.40 4.71
N GLU A 15 7.41 28.06 5.84
CA GLU A 15 8.76 28.06 6.42
C GLU A 15 9.23 26.64 6.79
N MET A 16 8.30 25.77 7.23
CA MET A 16 8.61 24.36 7.48
C MET A 16 8.91 23.58 6.19
N ILE A 17 8.19 23.85 5.10
CA ILE A 17 8.39 23.17 3.81
C ILE A 17 9.81 23.40 3.29
N GLU A 18 10.27 24.65 3.26
CA GLU A 18 11.61 25.00 2.79
C GLU A 18 12.72 24.39 3.65
N LYS A 19 12.53 24.38 4.98
CA LYS A 19 13.54 23.88 5.93
C LYS A 19 13.62 22.35 5.95
N TYR A 20 12.50 21.66 5.79
CA TYR A 20 12.42 20.21 6.01
C TYR A 20 12.38 19.40 4.72
N ARG A 21 12.34 20.01 3.52
CA ARG A 21 12.21 19.32 2.22
C ARG A 21 11.05 18.31 2.27
N LEU A 22 9.87 18.81 2.61
CA LEU A 22 8.65 18.00 2.71
C LEU A 22 8.20 17.58 1.30
N ASP A 23 7.65 16.38 1.19
CA ASP A 23 7.07 15.85 -0.03
C ASP A 23 5.78 15.06 0.25
N ILE A 24 4.92 15.01 -0.77
CA ILE A 24 3.69 14.23 -0.76
C ILE A 24 3.90 12.99 -1.61
N ARG A 25 3.79 11.81 -0.98
CA ARG A 25 3.98 10.54 -1.68
C ARG A 25 2.92 10.34 -2.75
N THR A 26 1.65 10.65 -2.45
CA THR A 26 0.56 10.49 -3.40
C THR A 26 -0.62 11.42 -3.13
N VAL A 27 -1.27 11.87 -4.21
CA VAL A 27 -2.66 12.31 -4.20
C VAL A 27 -3.47 11.27 -4.98
N THR A 28 -4.44 10.64 -4.31
CA THR A 28 -5.24 9.55 -4.87
C THR A 28 -6.69 9.98 -4.95
N MET A 29 -7.27 9.97 -6.16
CA MET A 29 -8.69 10.19 -6.38
C MET A 29 -9.43 8.85 -6.34
N GLY A 30 -10.31 8.67 -5.36
CA GLY A 30 -11.23 7.55 -5.29
C GLY A 30 -12.49 7.83 -6.13
N ILE A 31 -12.87 6.90 -7.00
CA ILE A 31 -14.00 7.05 -7.93
C ILE A 31 -14.94 5.85 -7.80
N SER A 32 -16.20 6.11 -7.47
CA SER A 32 -17.23 5.07 -7.47
C SER A 32 -17.62 4.65 -8.89
N LEU A 33 -17.63 3.33 -9.13
CA LEU A 33 -18.03 2.71 -10.39
C LEU A 33 -19.36 1.96 -10.32
N LEU A 34 -20.07 1.95 -9.18
CA LEU A 34 -21.31 1.17 -8.98
C LEU A 34 -22.39 1.42 -10.05
N GLY A 35 -22.39 2.60 -10.69
CA GLY A 35 -23.29 2.95 -11.79
C GLY A 35 -22.81 2.59 -13.21
N CYS A 36 -21.68 1.88 -13.36
CA CYS A 36 -21.04 1.65 -14.66
C CYS A 36 -21.43 0.33 -15.33
N THR A 37 -22.01 -0.63 -14.60
CA THR A 37 -22.45 -1.90 -15.19
C THR A 37 -23.49 -1.66 -16.30
N ARG A 38 -23.31 -2.33 -17.44
CA ARG A 38 -24.19 -2.29 -18.62
C ARG A 38 -24.54 -3.72 -19.06
N PRO A 39 -25.49 -3.90 -20.00
CA PRO A 39 -25.89 -5.24 -20.46
C PRO A 39 -24.77 -6.09 -21.09
N THR A 40 -23.66 -5.48 -21.54
CA THR A 40 -22.53 -6.20 -22.13
C THR A 40 -21.20 -5.76 -21.52
N MET A 41 -20.19 -6.64 -21.57
CA MET A 41 -18.85 -6.34 -21.04
C MET A 41 -18.24 -5.12 -21.73
N SER A 42 -18.33 -5.06 -23.06
CA SER A 42 -17.85 -3.91 -23.84
C SER A 42 -18.52 -2.59 -23.43
N ALA A 43 -19.84 -2.55 -23.29
CA ALA A 43 -20.52 -1.33 -22.85
C ALA A 43 -20.19 -0.95 -21.39
N THR A 44 -19.89 -1.96 -20.55
CA THR A 44 -19.43 -1.72 -19.17
C THR A 44 -18.02 -1.12 -19.17
N CYS A 45 -17.13 -1.62 -20.01
CA CYS A 45 -15.78 -1.09 -20.20
C CYS A 45 -15.81 0.37 -20.66
N ASP A 46 -16.65 0.70 -21.65
CA ASP A 46 -16.83 2.07 -22.13
C ASP A 46 -17.34 2.99 -21.00
N ALA A 47 -18.34 2.54 -20.24
CA ALA A 47 -18.89 3.32 -19.12
C ALA A 47 -17.86 3.54 -17.98
N VAL A 48 -17.02 2.54 -17.69
CA VAL A 48 -15.93 2.65 -16.72
C VAL A 48 -14.89 3.66 -17.20
N TYR A 49 -14.45 3.55 -18.46
CA TYR A 49 -13.50 4.47 -19.08
C TYR A 49 -14.02 5.91 -19.02
N ASP A 50 -15.24 6.15 -19.52
CA ASP A 50 -15.86 7.48 -19.57
C ASP A 50 -15.99 8.09 -18.17
N ARG A 51 -16.40 7.29 -17.17
CA ARG A 51 -16.55 7.75 -15.78
C ARG A 51 -15.21 8.21 -15.21
N ILE A 52 -14.15 7.43 -15.40
CA ILE A 52 -12.82 7.74 -14.87
C ILE A 52 -12.26 8.99 -15.55
N VAL A 53 -12.23 9.01 -16.89
CA VAL A 53 -11.68 10.13 -17.66
C VAL A 53 -12.43 11.42 -17.33
N THR A 54 -13.77 11.38 -17.25
CA THR A 54 -14.57 12.56 -16.90
C THR A 54 -14.22 13.09 -15.52
N ARG A 55 -14.16 12.22 -14.50
CA ARG A 55 -13.95 12.62 -13.10
C ARG A 55 -12.53 13.05 -12.81
N ALA A 56 -11.54 12.40 -13.42
CA ALA A 56 -10.13 12.61 -13.14
C ALA A 56 -9.41 13.49 -14.18
N SER A 57 -10.08 13.97 -15.23
CA SER A 57 -9.51 14.78 -16.33
C SER A 57 -8.58 15.92 -15.89
N ARG A 58 -8.82 16.53 -14.73
CA ARG A 58 -8.03 17.66 -14.19
C ARG A 58 -7.13 17.28 -13.01
N LEU A 59 -7.07 16.01 -12.63
CA LEU A 59 -6.34 15.57 -11.42
C LEU A 59 -4.86 15.93 -11.52
N VAL A 60 -4.20 15.58 -12.61
CA VAL A 60 -2.76 15.81 -12.81
C VAL A 60 -2.47 17.31 -12.88
N GLU A 61 -3.16 18.05 -13.75
CA GLU A 61 -3.03 19.51 -13.90
C GLU A 61 -3.20 20.25 -12.55
N VAL A 62 -4.21 19.88 -11.76
CA VAL A 62 -4.44 20.50 -10.45
C VAL A 62 -3.32 20.18 -9.48
N CYS A 63 -2.85 18.94 -9.44
CA CYS A 63 -1.74 18.55 -8.56
C CYS A 63 -0.46 19.30 -8.93
N GLU A 64 -0.11 19.37 -10.22
CA GLU A 64 1.04 20.13 -10.72
C GLU A 64 0.96 21.62 -10.40
N GLY A 65 -0.24 22.21 -10.52
CA GLY A 65 -0.49 23.58 -10.10
C GLY A 65 -0.30 23.80 -8.59
N ILE A 66 -0.63 22.81 -7.75
CA ILE A 66 -0.41 22.87 -6.30
C ILE A 66 1.09 22.71 -5.98
N GLU A 67 1.80 21.82 -6.67
CA GLU A 67 3.25 21.64 -6.54
C GLU A 67 3.98 22.95 -6.82
N ALA A 68 3.65 23.61 -7.93
CA ALA A 68 4.27 24.87 -8.34
C ALA A 68 3.98 26.02 -7.35
N GLU A 69 2.79 26.04 -6.75
CA GLU A 69 2.38 27.09 -5.81
C GLU A 69 2.99 26.93 -4.42
N LEU A 70 3.04 25.68 -3.91
CA LEU A 70 3.54 25.41 -2.56
C LEU A 70 5.03 25.08 -2.50
N GLY A 71 5.65 24.74 -3.63
CA GLY A 71 7.02 24.23 -3.67
C GLY A 71 7.16 22.84 -3.01
N ILE A 72 6.06 22.12 -2.82
CA ILE A 72 6.03 20.76 -2.27
C ILE A 72 5.83 19.79 -3.43
N PRO A 73 6.77 18.87 -3.71
CA PRO A 73 6.57 17.86 -4.74
C PRO A 73 5.48 16.85 -4.32
N ILE A 74 4.65 16.47 -5.28
CA ILE A 74 3.63 15.40 -5.24
C ILE A 74 4.12 14.29 -6.16
N VAL A 75 4.81 13.32 -5.58
CA VAL A 75 5.53 12.26 -6.31
C VAL A 75 4.59 11.45 -7.20
N ASN A 76 3.38 11.14 -6.71
CA ASN A 76 2.41 10.34 -7.46
C ASN A 76 1.02 10.99 -7.51
N LYS A 77 0.39 10.83 -8.66
CA LYS A 77 -1.03 11.10 -8.88
C LYS A 77 -1.68 9.79 -9.25
N ARG A 78 -2.69 9.34 -8.49
CA ARG A 78 -3.24 7.98 -8.59
C ARG A 78 -4.76 7.99 -8.58
N ILE A 79 -5.34 6.87 -9.01
CA ILE A 79 -6.79 6.63 -8.94
C ILE A 79 -7.04 5.33 -8.18
N SER A 80 -8.06 5.30 -7.33
CA SER A 80 -8.63 4.06 -6.83
C SER A 80 -10.09 3.96 -7.26
N VAL A 81 -10.55 2.76 -7.58
CA VAL A 81 -11.92 2.52 -8.02
C VAL A 81 -12.62 1.46 -7.19
N THR A 82 -13.95 1.43 -7.27
CA THR A 82 -14.76 0.36 -6.66
C THR A 82 -14.21 -1.02 -7.02
N PRO A 83 -14.11 -1.97 -6.07
CA PRO A 83 -13.67 -3.33 -6.35
C PRO A 83 -14.34 -3.90 -7.61
N ILE A 84 -13.53 -4.22 -8.62
CA ILE A 84 -14.03 -4.64 -9.93
C ILE A 84 -14.86 -5.91 -9.85
N SER A 85 -14.70 -6.76 -8.81
CA SER A 85 -15.60 -7.93 -8.65
C SER A 85 -17.07 -7.51 -8.55
N LEU A 86 -17.38 -6.35 -7.95
CA LEU A 86 -18.74 -5.82 -7.85
C LEU A 86 -19.28 -5.30 -9.18
N ILE A 87 -18.40 -4.76 -10.03
CA ILE A 87 -18.79 -4.23 -11.34
C ILE A 87 -18.99 -5.37 -12.34
N ALA A 88 -18.10 -6.36 -12.29
CA ALA A 88 -18.15 -7.57 -13.11
C ALA A 88 -19.27 -8.54 -12.68
N ALA A 89 -19.83 -8.40 -11.47
CA ALA A 89 -20.91 -9.26 -10.99
C ALA A 89 -22.19 -9.16 -11.82
N GLY A 90 -22.49 -7.97 -12.36
CA GLY A 90 -23.71 -7.74 -13.13
C GLY A 90 -23.58 -7.95 -14.64
N VAL A 91 -22.46 -8.49 -15.12
CA VAL A 91 -22.18 -8.68 -16.56
C VAL A 91 -21.39 -9.95 -16.85
N GLU A 92 -21.77 -10.65 -17.92
CA GLU A 92 -21.03 -11.82 -18.42
C GLU A 92 -19.81 -11.37 -19.25
N GLY A 93 -18.72 -12.14 -19.21
CA GLY A 93 -17.47 -11.85 -19.90
C GLY A 93 -16.24 -12.03 -19.01
N ASN A 94 -15.05 -11.74 -19.57
CA ASN A 94 -13.77 -11.78 -18.87
C ASN A 94 -13.54 -10.44 -18.13
N PRO A 95 -13.39 -10.42 -16.80
CA PRO A 95 -13.08 -9.19 -16.07
C PRO A 95 -11.79 -8.48 -16.51
N ALA A 96 -10.85 -9.18 -17.16
CA ALA A 96 -9.64 -8.59 -17.72
C ALA A 96 -9.93 -7.47 -18.75
N ASP A 97 -11.07 -7.54 -19.45
CA ASP A 97 -11.53 -6.46 -20.35
C ASP A 97 -11.69 -5.13 -19.59
N ILE A 98 -12.17 -5.20 -18.34
CA ILE A 98 -12.29 -4.02 -17.48
C ILE A 98 -10.90 -3.52 -17.08
N ALA A 99 -9.93 -4.41 -16.82
CA ALA A 99 -8.55 -4.00 -16.54
C ALA A 99 -7.94 -3.22 -17.72
N HIS A 100 -8.18 -3.63 -18.97
CA HIS A 100 -7.75 -2.88 -20.14
C HIS A 100 -8.42 -1.50 -20.22
N ALA A 101 -9.71 -1.40 -19.88
CA ALA A 101 -10.41 -0.13 -19.80
C ALA A 101 -9.83 0.80 -18.71
N LEU A 102 -9.49 0.25 -17.53
CA LEU A 102 -8.82 0.97 -16.45
C LEU A 102 -7.44 1.47 -16.91
N ASN A 103 -6.64 0.60 -17.54
CA ASN A 103 -5.31 0.96 -18.06
C ASN A 103 -5.40 2.08 -19.09
N LYS A 104 -6.35 1.97 -20.03
CA LYS A 104 -6.59 3.01 -21.04
C LYS A 104 -7.02 4.33 -20.41
N ALA A 105 -7.92 4.30 -19.42
CA ALA A 105 -8.37 5.51 -18.72
C ALA A 105 -7.24 6.17 -17.92
N ALA A 106 -6.43 5.36 -17.23
CA ALA A 106 -5.29 5.86 -16.46
C ALA A 106 -4.24 6.53 -17.35
N ASN A 107 -3.93 5.93 -18.51
CA ASN A 107 -3.00 6.50 -19.49
C ASN A 107 -3.55 7.79 -20.13
N GLU A 108 -4.85 7.87 -20.41
CA GLU A 108 -5.49 9.09 -20.93
C GLU A 108 -5.41 10.25 -19.92
N VAL A 109 -5.66 9.97 -18.64
CA VAL A 109 -5.60 10.98 -17.57
C VAL A 109 -4.15 11.34 -17.20
N GLY A 110 -3.21 10.43 -17.44
CA GLY A 110 -1.79 10.61 -17.10
C GLY A 110 -1.45 10.30 -15.64
N VAL A 111 -2.19 9.40 -14.98
CA VAL A 111 -1.89 8.98 -13.60
C VAL A 111 -0.87 7.85 -13.56
N ASN A 112 -0.12 7.74 -12.47
CA ASN A 112 0.95 6.74 -12.33
C ASN A 112 0.39 5.32 -12.18
N PHE A 113 -0.68 5.15 -11.42
CA PHE A 113 -1.29 3.86 -11.12
C PHE A 113 -2.79 3.99 -10.88
N ILE A 114 -3.54 2.95 -11.22
CA ILE A 114 -4.96 2.77 -10.90
C ILE A 114 -5.19 1.47 -10.13
N GLY A 115 -5.70 1.58 -8.92
CA GLY A 115 -6.02 0.46 -8.04
C GLY A 115 -7.52 0.20 -7.99
N GLY A 116 -7.91 -0.99 -7.55
CA GLY A 116 -9.31 -1.38 -7.42
C GLY A 116 -9.69 -2.58 -8.28
N TYR A 117 -8.74 -3.18 -9.02
CA TYR A 117 -8.91 -4.51 -9.61
C TYR A 117 -8.91 -5.58 -8.52
N SER A 118 -9.97 -5.53 -7.71
CA SER A 118 -9.98 -6.08 -6.37
C SER A 118 -11.22 -6.89 -6.06
N ALA A 119 -11.07 -7.86 -5.14
CA ALA A 119 -12.15 -8.65 -4.57
C ALA A 119 -12.04 -8.73 -3.04
N LEU A 120 -13.19 -8.82 -2.36
CA LEU A 120 -13.28 -8.95 -0.90
C LEU A 120 -13.98 -10.28 -0.59
N VAL A 121 -13.23 -11.28 -0.14
CA VAL A 121 -13.65 -12.69 -0.06
C VAL A 121 -13.48 -13.30 1.33
N GLU A 122 -13.32 -12.49 2.37
CA GLU A 122 -13.06 -12.97 3.73
C GLU A 122 -14.17 -13.84 4.33
N LYS A 123 -15.41 -13.74 3.81
CA LYS A 123 -16.57 -14.54 4.23
C LYS A 123 -16.96 -15.64 3.23
N GLY A 124 -16.15 -15.82 2.19
CA GLY A 124 -16.45 -16.71 1.09
C GLY A 124 -16.40 -15.98 -0.25
N THR A 125 -16.33 -16.77 -1.31
CA THR A 125 -16.06 -16.29 -2.66
C THR A 125 -17.33 -16.45 -3.50
N THR A 126 -17.83 -15.37 -4.08
CA THR A 126 -18.91 -15.45 -5.07
C THR A 126 -18.36 -15.87 -6.44
N GLU A 127 -19.24 -16.23 -7.37
CA GLU A 127 -18.80 -16.53 -8.74
C GLU A 127 -18.14 -15.33 -9.43
N ALA A 128 -18.58 -14.10 -9.12
CA ALA A 128 -17.96 -12.89 -9.64
C ALA A 128 -16.56 -12.68 -9.06
N ASP A 129 -16.39 -12.90 -7.75
CA ASP A 129 -15.07 -12.80 -7.11
C ASP A 129 -14.11 -13.85 -7.67
N ARG A 130 -14.58 -15.08 -7.87
CA ARG A 130 -13.78 -16.16 -8.45
C ARG A 130 -13.31 -15.82 -9.87
N ARG A 131 -14.23 -15.37 -10.74
CA ARG A 131 -13.89 -14.91 -12.09
C ARG A 131 -12.86 -13.77 -12.07
N LEU A 132 -13.01 -12.81 -11.15
CA LEU A 132 -12.04 -11.73 -11.02
C LEU A 132 -10.67 -12.27 -10.61
N ILE A 133 -10.61 -13.07 -9.53
CA ILE A 133 -9.35 -13.63 -9.01
C ILE A 133 -8.62 -14.45 -10.07
N GLU A 134 -9.34 -15.31 -10.80
CA GLU A 134 -8.78 -16.13 -11.89
C GLU A 134 -8.22 -15.28 -13.04
N SER A 135 -8.79 -14.09 -13.29
CA SER A 135 -8.33 -13.17 -14.34
C SER A 135 -7.16 -12.26 -13.93
N ILE A 136 -6.78 -12.20 -12.64
CA ILE A 136 -5.70 -11.33 -12.14
C ILE A 136 -4.38 -11.54 -12.89
N PRO A 137 -3.89 -12.77 -13.12
CA PRO A 137 -2.61 -12.98 -13.81
C PRO A 137 -2.59 -12.38 -15.22
N GLU A 138 -3.68 -12.56 -15.97
CA GLU A 138 -3.85 -11.98 -17.31
C GLU A 138 -3.93 -10.46 -17.25
N ALA A 139 -4.83 -9.93 -16.42
CA ALA A 139 -5.08 -8.50 -16.28
C ALA A 139 -3.80 -7.72 -15.91
N LEU A 140 -3.03 -8.21 -14.94
CA LEU A 140 -1.83 -7.51 -14.45
C LEU A 140 -0.59 -7.72 -15.33
N SER A 141 -0.51 -8.80 -16.11
CA SER A 141 0.59 -9.00 -17.07
C SER A 141 0.39 -8.21 -18.37
N GLN A 142 -0.87 -7.90 -18.73
CA GLN A 142 -1.20 -7.18 -19.97
C GLN A 142 -1.59 -5.71 -19.74
N SER A 143 -1.39 -5.19 -18.54
CA SER A 143 -1.56 -3.77 -18.22
C SER A 143 -0.26 -3.21 -17.66
N GLU A 144 -0.07 -1.91 -17.78
CA GLU A 144 1.14 -1.24 -17.29
C GLU A 144 0.89 -0.71 -15.88
N VAL A 145 -0.26 -0.03 -15.69
CA VAL A 145 -0.52 0.82 -14.52
C VAL A 145 -1.67 0.33 -13.62
N VAL A 146 -2.30 -0.80 -13.95
CA VAL A 146 -3.37 -1.38 -13.12
C VAL A 146 -2.77 -2.16 -11.95
N CYS A 147 -3.30 -1.95 -10.76
CA CYS A 147 -2.97 -2.71 -9.55
C CYS A 147 -4.18 -3.49 -9.04
N GLY A 148 -3.92 -4.68 -8.53
CA GLY A 148 -4.94 -5.59 -8.01
C GLY A 148 -4.75 -5.90 -6.53
N SER A 149 -5.86 -6.17 -5.85
CA SER A 149 -5.82 -6.59 -4.43
C SER A 149 -6.93 -7.55 -4.05
N VAL A 150 -6.63 -8.51 -3.16
CA VAL A 150 -7.64 -9.47 -2.70
C VAL A 150 -7.66 -9.51 -1.18
N ASN A 151 -8.77 -9.11 -0.56
CA ASN A 151 -8.93 -9.26 0.89
C ASN A 151 -9.48 -10.65 1.21
N ILE A 152 -8.69 -11.45 1.92
CA ILE A 152 -9.04 -12.85 2.24
C ILE A 152 -9.44 -13.05 3.70
N ALA A 153 -9.28 -12.04 4.54
CA ALA A 153 -9.48 -12.17 5.97
C ALA A 153 -9.98 -10.86 6.60
N SER A 154 -10.69 -11.00 7.72
CA SER A 154 -10.93 -9.88 8.62
C SER A 154 -11.03 -10.35 10.06
N SER A 155 -10.73 -9.49 11.02
CA SER A 155 -10.87 -9.80 12.45
C SER A 155 -12.31 -10.17 12.85
N ARG A 156 -13.30 -9.83 12.01
CA ARG A 156 -14.72 -10.17 12.21
C ARG A 156 -15.12 -11.49 11.55
N ALA A 157 -14.48 -11.89 10.45
CA ALA A 157 -14.83 -13.10 9.70
C ALA A 157 -13.87 -14.27 9.94
N GLY A 158 -12.65 -13.99 10.40
CA GLY A 158 -11.55 -14.95 10.38
C GLY A 158 -10.80 -14.92 9.05
N ILE A 159 -10.25 -16.05 8.63
CA ILE A 159 -9.41 -16.18 7.44
C ILE A 159 -10.04 -17.20 6.50
N ASN A 160 -10.26 -16.82 5.25
CA ASN A 160 -10.66 -17.73 4.18
C ASN A 160 -9.42 -18.45 3.62
N MET A 161 -9.21 -19.70 4.07
CA MET A 161 -8.05 -20.50 3.67
C MET A 161 -8.18 -21.04 2.25
N ASP A 162 -9.40 -21.20 1.72
CA ASP A 162 -9.60 -21.53 0.32
C ASP A 162 -9.10 -20.40 -0.58
N ALA A 163 -9.38 -19.15 -0.21
CA ALA A 163 -8.86 -17.98 -0.91
C ALA A 163 -7.34 -17.83 -0.74
N ALA A 164 -6.79 -18.07 0.46
CA ALA A 164 -5.33 -18.04 0.68
C ALA A 164 -4.59 -19.05 -0.23
N ARG A 165 -5.10 -20.28 -0.32
CA ARG A 165 -4.57 -21.30 -1.24
C ARG A 165 -4.62 -20.83 -2.69
N HIS A 166 -5.79 -20.38 -3.13
CA HIS A 166 -6.00 -19.94 -4.51
C HIS A 166 -5.07 -18.76 -4.86
N MET A 167 -4.88 -17.82 -3.94
CA MET A 167 -3.96 -16.70 -4.16
C MET A 167 -2.50 -17.14 -4.31
N GLY A 168 -2.06 -18.21 -3.65
CA GLY A 168 -0.73 -18.78 -3.88
C GLY A 168 -0.54 -19.25 -5.34
N GLU A 169 -1.57 -19.87 -5.93
CA GLU A 169 -1.58 -20.31 -7.33
C GLU A 169 -1.65 -19.12 -8.31
N VAL A 170 -2.47 -18.12 -7.99
CA VAL A 170 -2.60 -16.88 -8.77
C VAL A 170 -1.29 -16.12 -8.83
N ILE A 171 -0.59 -15.96 -7.69
CA ILE A 171 0.72 -15.29 -7.63
C ILE A 171 1.74 -16.03 -8.50
N LYS A 172 1.80 -17.36 -8.42
CA LYS A 172 2.69 -18.17 -9.26
C LYS A 172 2.40 -18.03 -10.76
N THR A 173 1.12 -17.99 -11.11
CA THR A 173 0.69 -17.82 -12.51
C THR A 173 1.02 -16.42 -13.02
N ALA A 174 0.78 -15.38 -12.19
CA ALA A 174 1.14 -14.01 -12.52
C ALA A 174 2.65 -13.83 -12.73
N ALA A 175 3.46 -14.47 -11.88
CA ALA A 175 4.92 -14.46 -12.03
C ALA A 175 5.38 -15.12 -13.34
N GLU A 176 4.81 -16.26 -13.72
CA GLU A 176 5.16 -16.94 -14.96
C GLU A 176 4.74 -16.15 -16.20
N LEU A 177 3.53 -15.55 -16.18
CA LEU A 177 3.03 -14.73 -17.30
C LEU A 177 3.80 -13.42 -17.50
N SER A 178 4.49 -12.94 -16.46
CA SER A 178 5.33 -11.73 -16.51
C SER A 178 6.81 -12.01 -16.29
N LYS A 179 7.28 -13.24 -16.55
CA LYS A 179 8.66 -13.66 -16.30
C LYS A 179 9.70 -12.86 -17.11
N ASP A 180 9.32 -12.41 -18.29
CA ASP A 180 10.20 -11.64 -19.19
C ASP A 180 10.37 -10.18 -18.72
N ASP A 181 9.60 -9.78 -17.70
CA ASP A 181 9.63 -8.47 -17.06
C ASP A 181 9.71 -8.63 -15.53
N SER A 182 10.67 -9.43 -15.06
CA SER A 182 10.98 -9.59 -13.63
C SER A 182 9.78 -9.97 -12.73
N ALA A 183 8.78 -10.69 -13.27
CA ALA A 183 7.53 -11.00 -12.57
C ALA A 183 6.73 -9.75 -12.10
N ILE A 184 6.77 -8.65 -12.88
CA ILE A 184 6.18 -7.36 -12.52
C ILE A 184 4.70 -7.41 -12.13
N ALA A 185 3.93 -8.40 -12.65
CA ALA A 185 2.53 -8.56 -12.29
C ALA A 185 2.36 -8.80 -10.78
N CYS A 186 3.29 -9.50 -10.14
CA CYS A 186 3.28 -9.73 -8.70
C CYS A 186 3.60 -8.45 -7.90
N ALA A 187 4.42 -7.55 -8.42
CA ALA A 187 4.69 -6.26 -7.79
C ALA A 187 3.45 -5.32 -7.77
N LYS A 188 2.48 -5.59 -8.65
CA LYS A 188 1.19 -4.88 -8.75
C LYS A 188 0.03 -5.63 -8.09
N LEU A 189 0.31 -6.73 -7.38
CA LEU A 189 -0.69 -7.55 -6.70
C LEU A 189 -0.42 -7.59 -5.20
N VAL A 190 -1.47 -7.45 -4.40
CA VAL A 190 -1.38 -7.58 -2.94
C VAL A 190 -2.53 -8.39 -2.36
N VAL A 191 -2.24 -9.26 -1.39
CA VAL A 191 -3.25 -10.03 -0.66
C VAL A 191 -3.40 -9.45 0.73
N PHE A 192 -4.62 -9.10 1.13
CA PHE A 192 -4.88 -8.43 2.40
C PHE A 192 -5.59 -9.30 3.43
N ALA A 193 -5.35 -8.96 4.70
CA ALA A 193 -6.29 -9.13 5.80
C ALA A 193 -6.67 -7.76 6.36
N ASN A 194 -7.95 -7.58 6.73
CA ASN A 194 -8.50 -6.32 7.24
C ASN A 194 -8.22 -5.14 6.29
N ALA A 195 -8.42 -5.31 4.99
CA ALA A 195 -8.29 -4.21 4.03
C ALA A 195 -9.24 -3.05 4.38
N VAL A 196 -8.80 -1.82 4.10
CA VAL A 196 -9.57 -0.58 4.32
C VAL A 196 -9.94 0.06 2.99
N GLY A 197 -11.17 0.58 2.89
CA GLY A 197 -11.75 1.11 1.65
C GLY A 197 -11.30 2.50 1.23
N ASP A 198 -10.43 3.15 2.02
CA ASP A 198 -9.96 4.52 1.81
C ASP A 198 -8.44 4.63 1.64
N ASN A 199 -7.74 3.49 1.50
CA ASN A 199 -6.28 3.44 1.36
C ASN A 199 -5.81 4.15 0.07
N PRO A 200 -4.93 5.18 0.16
CA PRO A 200 -4.42 5.87 -1.01
C PRO A 200 -3.17 5.20 -1.64
N PHE A 201 -2.58 4.20 -0.99
CA PHE A 201 -1.33 3.56 -1.41
C PHE A 201 -1.53 2.35 -2.34
N MET A 202 -0.73 2.29 -3.40
CA MET A 202 -0.65 1.15 -4.33
C MET A 202 0.36 0.12 -3.84
N ALA A 203 0.22 -1.16 -4.19
CA ALA A 203 -0.75 -1.76 -5.12
C ALA A 203 -2.17 -1.96 -4.55
N GLY A 204 -2.38 -1.68 -3.27
CA GLY A 204 -3.56 -2.13 -2.54
C GLY A 204 -4.80 -1.23 -2.53
N ALA A 205 -4.72 -0.03 -3.10
CA ALA A 205 -5.81 0.94 -3.04
C ALA A 205 -7.05 0.44 -3.81
N PHE A 206 -8.22 0.59 -3.21
CA PHE A 206 -9.53 0.50 -3.86
C PHE A 206 -10.44 1.55 -3.24
N HIS A 207 -11.53 1.89 -3.92
CA HIS A 207 -12.53 2.84 -3.43
C HIS A 207 -13.72 2.09 -2.82
N GLY A 208 -13.82 2.10 -1.50
CA GLY A 208 -14.87 1.40 -0.75
C GLY A 208 -16.28 1.78 -1.20
N VAL A 209 -17.24 0.88 -1.01
CA VAL A 209 -18.65 1.14 -1.36
C VAL A 209 -19.33 2.11 -0.40
N GLU A 210 -18.74 2.28 0.78
CA GLU A 210 -19.11 3.22 1.83
C GLU A 210 -18.64 4.66 1.56
N GLU A 211 -17.71 4.84 0.61
CA GLU A 211 -17.15 6.15 0.26
C GLU A 211 -18.07 6.94 -0.69
N PRO A 212 -17.94 8.28 -0.75
CA PRO A 212 -18.70 9.12 -1.68
C PRO A 212 -18.45 8.76 -3.15
N ASP A 213 -19.26 9.33 -4.04
CA ASP A 213 -19.16 9.16 -5.49
C ASP A 213 -17.76 9.45 -6.06
N CYS A 214 -17.05 10.41 -5.46
CA CYS A 214 -15.67 10.77 -5.74
C CYS A 214 -15.06 11.44 -4.50
N VAL A 215 -13.80 11.15 -4.19
CA VAL A 215 -13.07 11.72 -3.05
C VAL A 215 -11.59 11.86 -3.39
N VAL A 216 -10.89 12.79 -2.75
CA VAL A 216 -9.42 12.87 -2.84
C VAL A 216 -8.80 12.61 -1.48
N SER A 217 -7.88 11.67 -1.43
CA SER A 217 -7.08 11.32 -0.25
C SER A 217 -5.60 11.59 -0.54
N VAL A 218 -4.85 11.89 0.51
CA VAL A 218 -3.42 12.21 0.40
C VAL A 218 -2.61 11.24 1.24
N GLY A 219 -1.59 10.63 0.65
CA GLY A 219 -0.54 9.92 1.36
C GLY A 219 0.69 10.80 1.46
N VAL A 220 1.16 11.05 2.68
CA VAL A 220 2.38 11.84 2.90
C VAL A 220 3.62 10.97 2.78
N SER A 221 4.75 11.58 2.42
CA SER A 221 6.06 10.98 2.60
C SER A 221 6.71 11.60 3.85
N GLY A 222 7.66 10.90 4.45
CA GLY A 222 8.12 11.28 5.78
C GLY A 222 9.40 10.67 6.31
N PRO A 223 9.95 9.56 5.79
CA PRO A 223 11.15 8.97 6.38
C PRO A 223 12.32 9.97 6.47
N GLY A 224 12.68 10.62 5.37
CA GLY A 224 13.81 11.57 5.41
C GLY A 224 13.62 12.76 6.36
N VAL A 225 12.38 13.20 6.59
CA VAL A 225 12.07 14.30 7.51
C VAL A 225 12.24 13.86 8.96
N VAL A 226 11.78 12.64 9.27
CA VAL A 226 11.96 12.03 10.60
C VAL A 226 13.43 11.74 10.86
N ASP A 227 14.13 11.19 9.88
CA ASP A 227 15.56 10.88 9.95
C ASP A 227 16.40 12.12 10.29
N ARG A 228 16.19 13.22 9.56
CA ARG A 228 16.85 14.51 9.84
C ARG A 228 16.51 15.08 11.21
N ALA A 229 15.30 14.82 11.72
CA ALA A 229 14.91 15.27 13.06
C ALA A 229 15.63 14.48 14.17
N LEU A 230 15.99 13.22 13.92
CA LEU A 230 16.72 12.37 14.86
C LEU A 230 18.23 12.60 14.84
N GLY A 231 18.82 12.98 13.69
CA GLY A 231 20.27 13.14 13.53
C GLY A 231 20.95 14.14 14.48
N SER A 232 20.19 14.96 15.22
CA SER A 232 20.71 15.88 16.25
C SER A 232 20.74 15.32 17.68
N LEU A 233 20.36 14.06 17.90
CA LEU A 233 20.01 13.51 19.22
C LEU A 233 21.02 12.51 19.82
N GLU A 234 22.32 12.69 19.60
CA GLU A 234 23.34 11.85 20.27
C GLU A 234 23.16 11.90 21.81
N GLY A 235 22.97 10.73 22.43
CA GLY A 235 22.78 10.59 23.87
C GLY A 235 21.37 10.90 24.41
N ALA A 236 20.39 11.14 23.54
CA ALA A 236 19.01 11.36 23.96
C ALA A 236 18.35 10.08 24.52
N SER A 237 17.37 10.24 25.42
CA SER A 237 16.53 9.13 25.88
C SER A 237 15.47 8.75 24.83
N LEU A 238 14.93 7.53 24.91
CA LEU A 238 13.86 7.07 24.01
C LEU A 238 12.59 7.94 24.10
N ASP A 239 12.31 8.54 25.26
CA ASP A 239 11.20 9.49 25.40
C ASP A 239 11.44 10.74 24.55
N GLN A 240 12.68 11.26 24.53
CA GLN A 240 13.05 12.42 23.70
C GLN A 240 13.00 12.08 22.21
N VAL A 241 13.48 10.89 21.82
CA VAL A 241 13.36 10.36 20.45
C VAL A 241 11.90 10.32 20.01
N ALA A 242 11.00 9.78 20.85
CA ALA A 242 9.58 9.72 20.56
C ALA A 242 8.94 11.12 20.41
N GLU A 243 9.33 12.10 21.24
CA GLU A 243 8.86 13.48 21.10
C GLU A 243 9.29 14.12 19.78
N GLU A 244 10.54 13.92 19.33
CA GLU A 244 11.00 14.49 18.06
C GLU A 244 10.31 13.83 16.85
N ILE A 245 10.10 12.51 16.86
CA ILE A 245 9.32 11.81 15.83
C ILE A 245 7.89 12.37 15.78
N LYS A 246 7.23 12.57 16.92
CA LYS A 246 5.88 13.16 16.98
C LYS A 246 5.83 14.55 16.36
N LYS A 247 6.81 15.41 16.67
CA LYS A 247 6.90 16.76 16.11
C LYS A 247 7.10 16.70 14.59
N ALA A 248 7.98 15.82 14.10
CA ALA A 248 8.18 15.63 12.66
C ALA A 248 6.89 15.15 11.97
N ALA A 249 6.25 14.11 12.51
CA ALA A 249 4.99 13.56 11.99
C ALA A 249 3.86 14.60 11.96
N PHE A 250 3.73 15.45 12.99
CA PHE A 250 2.77 16.56 12.99
C PHE A 250 2.98 17.50 11.81
N LYS A 251 4.24 17.88 11.55
CA LYS A 251 4.61 18.80 10.46
C LYS A 251 4.29 18.22 9.09
N ILE A 252 4.69 16.97 8.86
CA ILE A 252 4.41 16.23 7.62
C ILE A 252 2.89 16.17 7.37
N THR A 253 2.13 15.82 8.41
CA THR A 253 0.67 15.68 8.30
C THR A 253 -0.01 17.01 7.99
N ARG A 254 0.48 18.13 8.54
CA ARG A 254 -0.04 19.47 8.21
C ARG A 254 0.15 19.82 6.74
N ALA A 255 1.30 19.50 6.17
CA ALA A 255 1.54 19.68 4.73
C ALA A 255 0.60 18.81 3.89
N GLY A 256 0.42 17.53 4.26
CA GLY A 256 -0.54 16.63 3.61
C GLY A 256 -1.97 17.17 3.64
N GLN A 257 -2.40 17.71 4.78
CA GLN A 257 -3.73 18.31 4.88
C GLN A 257 -3.87 19.60 4.06
N LEU A 258 -2.83 20.44 3.99
CA LEU A 258 -2.86 21.64 3.15
C LEU A 258 -3.05 21.27 1.67
N VAL A 259 -2.24 20.33 1.16
CA VAL A 259 -2.32 19.83 -0.22
C VAL A 259 -3.68 19.20 -0.50
N GLY A 260 -4.17 18.36 0.41
CA GLY A 260 -5.47 17.70 0.27
C GLY A 260 -6.65 18.68 0.21
N ASN A 261 -6.62 19.73 1.03
CA ASN A 261 -7.65 20.78 1.01
C ASN A 261 -7.63 21.57 -0.31
N LEU A 262 -6.46 21.92 -0.83
CA LEU A 262 -6.33 22.64 -2.11
C LEU A 262 -6.78 21.76 -3.29
N ALA A 263 -6.37 20.49 -3.31
CA ALA A 263 -6.78 19.54 -4.34
C ALA A 263 -8.30 19.37 -4.33
N SER A 264 -8.89 19.14 -3.15
CA SER A 264 -10.34 19.05 -2.96
C SER A 264 -11.06 20.29 -3.48
N GLN A 265 -10.61 21.49 -3.11
CA GLN A 265 -11.24 22.74 -3.53
C GLN A 265 -11.17 22.95 -5.06
N ARG A 266 -10.01 22.68 -5.68
CA ARG A 266 -9.77 22.93 -7.11
C ARG A 266 -10.44 21.90 -8.02
N LEU A 267 -10.51 20.65 -7.56
CA LEU A 267 -11.19 19.56 -8.27
C LEU A 267 -12.71 19.57 -8.03
N GLY A 268 -13.18 20.28 -6.99
CA GLY A 268 -14.61 20.32 -6.63
C GLY A 268 -15.12 18.99 -6.08
N VAL A 269 -14.24 18.22 -5.44
CA VAL A 269 -14.53 16.90 -4.85
C VAL A 269 -14.20 16.90 -3.35
N PRO A 270 -14.93 16.16 -2.50
CA PRO A 270 -14.64 16.09 -1.08
C PRO A 270 -13.21 15.64 -0.78
N PHE A 271 -12.62 16.25 0.26
CA PHE A 271 -11.40 15.72 0.86
C PHE A 271 -11.74 14.52 1.73
N GLY A 272 -11.03 13.41 1.54
CA GLY A 272 -11.16 12.17 2.30
C GLY A 272 -10.27 12.21 3.54
N ILE A 273 -9.14 11.53 3.44
CA ILE A 273 -8.20 11.34 4.54
C ILE A 273 -6.79 11.85 4.24
N VAL A 274 -6.01 12.01 5.30
CA VAL A 274 -4.54 11.96 5.24
C VAL A 274 -4.08 10.62 5.79
N ASP A 275 -3.39 9.83 4.98
CA ASP A 275 -2.68 8.64 5.45
C ASP A 275 -1.27 9.04 5.90
N LEU A 276 -0.93 8.66 7.14
CA LEU A 276 0.31 9.03 7.84
C LEU A 276 1.50 8.13 7.54
N SER A 277 1.34 7.18 6.63
CA SER A 277 2.33 6.12 6.47
C SER A 277 3.68 6.63 6.01
N LEU A 278 4.74 6.26 6.73
CA LEU A 278 6.10 6.55 6.32
C LEU A 278 6.47 5.59 5.18
N ALA A 279 6.47 6.11 3.96
CA ALA A 279 6.78 5.36 2.75
C ALA A 279 8.17 5.78 2.21
N PRO A 280 9.19 4.91 2.26
CA PRO A 280 10.54 5.22 1.81
C PRO A 280 10.69 5.19 0.28
N THR A 281 11.86 5.64 -0.16
CA THR A 281 12.35 5.49 -1.53
C THR A 281 13.76 4.90 -1.51
N ALA A 282 14.23 4.43 -2.68
CA ALA A 282 15.60 3.93 -2.80
C ALA A 282 16.64 5.06 -2.74
N GLU A 283 16.20 6.32 -2.61
CA GLU A 283 17.08 7.48 -2.51
C GLU A 283 17.79 7.54 -1.15
N LEU A 284 19.03 8.03 -1.17
CA LEU A 284 19.83 8.23 0.04
C LEU A 284 19.19 9.27 0.97
N GLY A 285 18.90 8.86 2.20
CA GLY A 285 18.32 9.72 3.23
C GLY A 285 16.79 9.69 3.28
N ASP A 286 16.14 8.73 2.62
CA ASP A 286 14.70 8.49 2.72
C ASP A 286 14.39 7.02 3.02
N SER A 287 14.84 6.57 4.19
CA SER A 287 14.82 5.16 4.61
C SER A 287 14.23 5.02 6.02
N VAL A 288 13.30 4.09 6.19
CA VAL A 288 12.80 3.70 7.51
C VAL A 288 13.86 2.90 8.27
N ALA A 289 14.64 2.08 7.58
CA ALA A 289 15.77 1.35 8.18
C ALA A 289 16.79 2.30 8.84
N HIS A 290 17.21 3.36 8.15
CA HIS A 290 18.16 4.33 8.71
C HIS A 290 17.61 5.08 9.93
N ILE A 291 16.30 5.37 9.97
CA ILE A 291 15.66 5.94 11.16
C ILE A 291 15.84 5.00 12.36
N LEU A 292 15.60 3.70 12.17
CA LEU A 292 15.75 2.71 13.24
C LEU A 292 17.22 2.57 13.68
N GLU A 293 18.17 2.72 12.76
CA GLU A 293 19.61 2.72 13.05
C GLU A 293 20.02 3.99 13.82
N HIS A 294 19.54 5.16 13.43
CA HIS A 294 19.75 6.42 14.18
C HIS A 294 19.10 6.43 15.57
N MET A 295 18.10 5.57 15.82
CA MET A 295 17.59 5.34 17.18
C MET A 295 18.57 4.56 18.08
N GLY A 296 19.67 4.05 17.53
CA GLY A 296 20.75 3.36 18.26
C GLY A 296 20.95 1.90 17.88
N LEU A 297 20.42 1.43 16.75
CA LEU A 297 20.72 0.09 16.23
C LEU A 297 21.93 0.18 15.30
N GLU A 298 22.83 -0.81 15.38
CA GLU A 298 23.97 -0.88 14.46
C GLU A 298 23.52 -1.23 13.03
N GLN A 299 22.49 -2.06 12.90
CA GLN A 299 21.84 -2.37 11.64
C GLN A 299 20.40 -2.83 11.88
N VAL A 300 19.48 -2.44 11.00
CA VAL A 300 18.11 -2.95 11.03
C VAL A 300 18.09 -4.48 10.89
N GLY A 301 17.19 -5.15 11.61
CA GLY A 301 17.09 -6.61 11.66
C GLY A 301 17.66 -7.22 12.95
N THR A 302 18.57 -6.52 13.64
CA THR A 302 19.11 -6.97 14.93
C THR A 302 18.05 -7.01 16.05
N HIS A 303 18.43 -7.55 17.22
CA HIS A 303 17.60 -7.52 18.43
C HIS A 303 17.34 -6.07 18.85
N GLY A 304 16.08 -5.74 19.16
CA GLY A 304 15.65 -4.36 19.42
C GLY A 304 14.94 -3.69 18.24
N THR A 305 15.18 -4.13 16.99
CA THR A 305 14.53 -3.58 15.78
C THR A 305 13.01 -3.48 15.90
N THR A 306 12.35 -4.56 16.36
CA THR A 306 10.89 -4.60 16.50
C THR A 306 10.38 -3.61 17.55
N ALA A 307 11.16 -3.37 18.62
CA ALA A 307 10.82 -2.38 19.65
C ALA A 307 11.03 -0.94 19.17
N ALA A 308 12.13 -0.68 18.44
CA ALA A 308 12.38 0.61 17.80
C ALA A 308 11.26 0.95 16.79
N LEU A 309 10.85 -0.03 15.97
CA LEU A 309 9.74 0.13 15.05
C LEU A 309 8.41 0.40 15.74
N ALA A 310 8.18 -0.20 16.92
CA ALA A 310 6.98 0.07 17.72
C ALA A 310 6.93 1.52 18.21
N LEU A 311 8.06 2.02 18.72
CA LEU A 311 8.19 3.42 19.12
C LEU A 311 7.96 4.36 17.94
N LEU A 312 8.60 4.08 16.79
CA LEU A 312 8.44 4.88 15.57
C LEU A 312 6.98 4.94 15.13
N ASN A 313 6.31 3.79 14.99
CA ASN A 313 4.94 3.72 14.50
C ASN A 313 3.95 4.42 15.45
N ASP A 314 4.10 4.21 16.76
CA ASP A 314 3.25 4.85 17.78
C ASP A 314 3.46 6.37 17.82
N ALA A 315 4.71 6.84 17.76
CA ALA A 315 5.05 8.26 17.72
C ALA A 315 4.52 8.94 16.46
N VAL A 316 4.66 8.32 15.27
CA VAL A 316 4.11 8.85 14.02
C VAL A 316 2.60 9.00 14.10
N LYS A 317 1.90 7.96 14.55
CA LYS A 317 0.44 7.99 14.73
C LYS A 317 0.00 9.09 15.68
N LYS A 318 0.63 9.21 16.84
CA LYS A 318 0.33 10.27 17.83
C LYS A 318 0.56 11.67 17.27
N GLY A 319 1.67 11.89 16.55
CA GLY A 319 1.98 13.16 15.91
C GLY A 319 0.96 13.55 14.83
N GLY A 320 0.62 12.61 13.95
CA GLY A 320 -0.32 12.88 12.86
C GLY A 320 -1.77 13.05 13.30
N MET A 321 -2.25 12.29 14.29
CA MET A 321 -3.59 12.48 14.86
C MET A 321 -3.78 13.86 15.51
N MET A 322 -2.70 14.50 15.99
CA MET A 322 -2.76 15.87 16.50
C MET A 322 -2.89 16.92 15.38
N ALA A 323 -2.47 16.59 14.16
CA ALA A 323 -2.44 17.52 13.03
C ALA A 323 -3.72 17.48 12.17
N CYS A 324 -4.36 16.32 12.05
CA CYS A 324 -5.51 16.12 11.16
C CYS A 324 -6.68 15.44 11.87
N SER A 325 -7.90 15.88 11.56
CA SER A 325 -9.14 15.28 12.08
C SER A 325 -9.64 14.08 11.27
N ARG A 326 -9.08 13.83 10.08
CA ARG A 326 -9.47 12.73 9.17
C ARG A 326 -8.23 11.94 8.78
N VAL A 327 -7.66 11.26 9.78
CA VAL A 327 -6.59 10.28 9.58
C VAL A 327 -7.25 8.94 9.26
N GLY A 328 -6.79 8.25 8.22
CA GLY A 328 -7.34 6.98 7.75
C GLY A 328 -6.33 6.16 6.95
N GLY A 329 -6.82 5.19 6.16
CA GLY A 329 -5.95 4.32 5.38
C GLY A 329 -5.16 3.37 6.28
N LEU A 330 -3.91 3.08 5.89
CA LEU A 330 -3.02 2.20 6.66
C LEU A 330 -2.43 2.93 7.88
N SER A 331 -1.98 4.17 7.67
CA SER A 331 -1.45 5.07 8.70
C SER A 331 -0.40 4.43 9.63
N GLY A 332 0.68 3.88 9.06
CA GLY A 332 1.84 3.40 9.83
C GLY A 332 3.12 3.23 9.00
N SER A 333 4.21 2.77 9.61
CA SER A 333 5.48 2.63 8.88
C SER A 333 5.43 1.49 7.84
N PHE A 334 5.83 1.80 6.61
CA PHE A 334 6.00 0.80 5.55
C PHE A 334 7.43 0.27 5.60
N ILE A 335 7.60 -1.02 5.31
CA ILE A 335 8.92 -1.68 5.27
C ILE A 335 9.12 -2.43 3.94
N PRO A 336 8.94 -1.77 2.78
CA PRO A 336 9.09 -2.40 1.47
C PRO A 336 10.56 -2.75 1.26
N VAL A 337 10.86 -4.05 1.07
CA VAL A 337 12.26 -4.48 0.96
C VAL A 337 12.90 -3.90 -0.30
N SER A 338 12.20 -3.87 -1.44
CA SER A 338 12.79 -3.36 -2.69
C SER A 338 12.88 -1.83 -2.81
N GLU A 339 12.13 -1.11 -1.98
CA GLU A 339 12.02 0.36 -2.07
C GLU A 339 12.83 1.06 -0.98
N ASP A 340 13.33 0.38 0.06
CA ASP A 340 14.12 0.98 1.14
C ASP A 340 15.58 0.49 1.11
N LYS A 341 16.50 1.41 0.80
CA LYS A 341 17.93 1.09 0.70
C LYS A 341 18.51 0.41 1.95
N GLY A 342 18.15 0.85 3.15
CA GLY A 342 18.67 0.25 4.37
C GLY A 342 18.10 -1.16 4.60
N MET A 343 16.85 -1.41 4.17
CA MET A 343 16.29 -2.77 4.19
C MET A 343 17.00 -3.70 3.20
N ILE A 344 17.27 -3.23 1.98
CA ILE A 344 18.05 -3.96 0.97
C ILE A 344 19.41 -4.36 1.52
N ASP A 345 20.14 -3.40 2.09
CA ASP A 345 21.49 -3.60 2.59
C ASP A 345 21.49 -4.55 3.82
N ALA A 346 20.45 -4.51 4.64
CA ALA A 346 20.25 -5.43 5.75
C ALA A 346 19.89 -6.87 5.32
N VAL A 347 19.09 -7.04 4.27
CA VAL A 347 18.85 -8.37 3.68
C VAL A 347 20.15 -8.93 3.09
N ARG A 348 20.93 -8.11 2.37
CA ARG A 348 22.25 -8.51 1.84
C ARG A 348 23.23 -8.91 2.93
N ALA A 349 23.24 -8.20 4.05
CA ALA A 349 24.06 -8.52 5.21
C ALA A 349 23.57 -9.76 5.99
N GLY A 350 22.34 -10.22 5.73
CA GLY A 350 21.71 -11.32 6.44
C GLY A 350 21.18 -10.95 7.83
N SER A 351 21.10 -9.66 8.17
CA SER A 351 20.51 -9.20 9.43
C SER A 351 18.97 -9.24 9.39
N ILE A 352 18.38 -9.16 8.20
CA ILE A 352 16.94 -9.37 7.97
C ILE A 352 16.72 -10.73 7.30
N SER A 353 15.90 -11.55 7.95
CA SER A 353 15.33 -12.80 7.42
C SER A 353 13.82 -12.67 7.20
N MET A 354 13.19 -13.66 6.52
CA MET A 354 11.74 -13.74 6.40
C MET A 354 11.04 -13.70 7.77
N ASP A 355 11.48 -14.52 8.72
CA ASP A 355 10.93 -14.57 10.08
C ASP A 355 11.08 -13.22 10.81
N LYS A 356 12.15 -12.47 10.52
CA LYS A 356 12.35 -11.13 11.10
C LYS A 356 11.36 -10.12 10.52
N LEU A 357 11.12 -10.16 9.20
CA LEU A 357 10.10 -9.34 8.56
C LEU A 357 8.70 -9.66 9.10
N GLU A 358 8.39 -10.95 9.28
CA GLU A 358 7.12 -11.40 9.89
C GLU A 358 6.97 -10.90 11.33
N ALA A 359 8.04 -10.97 12.13
CA ALA A 359 8.03 -10.40 13.48
C ALA A 359 7.85 -8.87 13.47
N MET A 360 8.35 -8.18 12.45
CA MET A 360 8.12 -6.74 12.26
C MET A 360 6.68 -6.46 11.81
N THR A 361 6.04 -7.35 11.05
CA THR A 361 4.61 -7.31 10.69
C THR A 361 3.73 -7.16 11.91
N ALA A 362 4.05 -7.79 13.04
CA ALA A 362 3.26 -7.64 14.27
C ALA A 362 3.05 -6.16 14.66
N ILE A 363 3.99 -5.29 14.30
CA ILE A 363 4.02 -3.88 14.66
C ILE A 363 3.77 -2.94 13.47
N CYS A 364 4.31 -3.22 12.28
CA CYS A 364 4.23 -2.35 11.09
C CYS A 364 2.84 -2.39 10.43
N SER A 365 2.50 -1.48 9.51
CA SER A 365 1.12 -1.45 8.98
C SER A 365 0.84 -2.36 7.79
N VAL A 366 1.88 -2.78 7.06
CA VAL A 366 1.70 -3.39 5.73
C VAL A 366 1.99 -4.87 5.75
N GLY A 367 3.00 -5.35 6.48
CA GLY A 367 3.40 -6.76 6.47
C GLY A 367 4.46 -7.06 5.43
N PHE A 368 4.41 -8.24 4.79
CA PHE A 368 5.31 -8.61 3.71
C PHE A 368 5.11 -7.73 2.47
N ASP A 369 6.01 -6.78 2.27
CA ASP A 369 5.91 -5.81 1.19
C ASP A 369 7.15 -5.80 0.30
N MET A 370 6.94 -5.94 -1.02
CA MET A 370 7.96 -6.02 -2.06
C MET A 370 9.11 -6.99 -1.75
N ILE A 371 8.76 -8.22 -1.40
CA ILE A 371 9.76 -9.24 -1.08
C ILE A 371 9.98 -10.13 -2.31
N ALA A 372 11.20 -10.12 -2.84
CA ALA A 372 11.59 -11.00 -3.93
C ALA A 372 11.95 -12.40 -3.39
N LEU A 373 11.25 -13.42 -3.89
CA LEU A 373 11.41 -14.82 -3.50
C LEU A 373 12.08 -15.63 -4.62
N PRO A 374 12.72 -16.76 -4.30
CA PRO A 374 13.20 -17.69 -5.31
C PRO A 374 12.06 -18.15 -6.22
N GLY A 375 12.30 -18.23 -7.52
CA GLY A 375 11.30 -18.68 -8.49
C GLY A 375 10.78 -20.10 -8.24
N ALA A 376 11.58 -20.93 -7.56
CA ALA A 376 11.21 -22.29 -7.17
C ALA A 376 10.25 -22.37 -5.97
N THR A 377 9.96 -21.26 -5.29
CA THR A 377 8.99 -21.23 -4.18
C THR A 377 7.64 -21.75 -4.66
N SER A 378 7.04 -22.69 -3.93
CA SER A 378 5.77 -23.31 -4.32
C SER A 378 4.56 -22.43 -3.98
N ALA A 379 3.44 -22.68 -4.66
CA ALA A 379 2.17 -22.01 -4.37
C ALA A 379 1.73 -22.25 -2.92
N GLU A 380 1.93 -23.45 -2.39
CA GLU A 380 1.59 -23.78 -0.99
C GLU A 380 2.44 -23.00 0.01
N THR A 381 3.74 -22.82 -0.25
CA THR A 381 4.60 -22.00 0.62
C THR A 381 4.14 -20.53 0.61
N ILE A 382 3.81 -19.97 -0.55
CA ILE A 382 3.26 -18.61 -0.66
C ILE A 382 1.91 -18.50 0.07
N ALA A 383 1.03 -19.49 -0.08
CA ALA A 383 -0.24 -19.53 0.65
C ALA A 383 -0.03 -19.60 2.17
N GLY A 384 1.04 -20.27 2.63
CA GLY A 384 1.46 -20.26 4.04
C GLY A 384 1.83 -18.87 4.52
N MET A 385 2.71 -18.17 3.80
CA MET A 385 3.08 -16.78 4.10
C MET A 385 1.86 -15.86 4.19
N ILE A 386 0.92 -16.02 3.25
CA ILE A 386 -0.35 -15.29 3.25
C ILE A 386 -1.17 -15.60 4.51
N ALA A 387 -1.26 -16.87 4.90
CA ALA A 387 -2.02 -17.30 6.07
C ALA A 387 -1.41 -16.78 7.39
N ASP A 388 -0.09 -16.80 7.51
CA ASP A 388 0.64 -16.34 8.70
C ASP A 388 0.47 -14.81 8.88
N GLU A 389 0.69 -14.05 7.81
CA GLU A 389 0.47 -12.59 7.80
C GLU A 389 -0.99 -12.22 8.04
N ALA A 390 -1.94 -12.97 7.48
CA ALA A 390 -3.36 -12.79 7.74
C ALA A 390 -3.70 -13.08 9.21
N ALA A 391 -3.08 -14.09 9.83
CA ALA A 391 -3.27 -14.41 11.24
C ALA A 391 -2.75 -13.28 12.14
N ILE A 392 -1.57 -12.71 11.84
CA ILE A 392 -1.05 -11.54 12.54
C ILE A 392 -2.04 -10.36 12.44
N GLY A 393 -2.57 -10.09 11.24
CA GLY A 393 -3.55 -9.02 11.00
C GLY A 393 -4.85 -9.22 11.76
N VAL A 394 -5.43 -10.42 11.65
CA VAL A 394 -6.69 -10.81 12.29
C VAL A 394 -6.59 -10.75 13.80
N MET A 395 -5.53 -11.30 14.40
CA MET A 395 -5.35 -11.35 15.85
C MET A 395 -5.04 -9.99 16.48
N ASN A 396 -4.35 -9.11 15.74
CA ASN A 396 -3.98 -7.78 16.24
C ASN A 396 -4.93 -6.66 15.80
N HIS A 397 -6.06 -6.99 15.15
CA HIS A 397 -7.03 -6.01 14.66
C HIS A 397 -6.41 -4.92 13.78
N LYS A 398 -5.55 -5.35 12.87
CA LYS A 398 -4.80 -4.47 11.98
C LYS A 398 -4.87 -4.97 10.55
N THR A 399 -4.65 -4.06 9.61
CA THR A 399 -4.40 -4.43 8.23
C THR A 399 -3.02 -5.08 8.12
N THR A 400 -2.95 -6.16 7.36
CA THR A 400 -1.72 -6.80 6.89
C THR A 400 -1.89 -7.17 5.43
N ALA A 401 -0.79 -7.24 4.72
CA ALA A 401 -0.70 -7.29 3.29
C ALA A 401 0.49 -8.16 2.91
N VAL A 402 0.32 -8.97 1.87
CA VAL A 402 1.36 -9.81 1.31
C VAL A 402 1.54 -9.47 -0.16
N ARG A 403 2.71 -8.89 -0.45
CA ARG A 403 3.22 -8.59 -1.78
C ARG A 403 4.59 -9.27 -1.92
N VAL A 404 4.53 -10.54 -2.31
CA VAL A 404 5.70 -11.38 -2.56
C VAL A 404 5.84 -11.67 -4.05
N ILE A 405 7.08 -11.73 -4.52
CA ILE A 405 7.41 -11.79 -5.95
C ILE A 405 8.30 -13.01 -6.19
N PRO A 406 7.74 -14.20 -6.50
CA PRO A 406 8.55 -15.37 -6.84
C PRO A 406 9.10 -15.24 -8.25
N VAL A 407 10.34 -14.77 -8.40
CA VAL A 407 10.92 -14.42 -9.70
C VAL A 407 11.39 -15.68 -10.46
N PRO A 408 10.76 -16.06 -11.59
CA PRO A 408 11.12 -17.27 -12.32
C PRO A 408 12.59 -17.27 -12.76
N GLY A 409 13.28 -18.40 -12.54
CA GLY A 409 14.69 -18.55 -12.88
C GLY A 409 15.68 -17.95 -11.86
N ALA A 410 15.22 -17.10 -10.93
CA ALA A 410 16.07 -16.52 -9.89
C ALA A 410 16.21 -17.43 -8.67
N ALA A 411 17.38 -17.41 -8.06
CA ALA A 411 17.76 -18.15 -6.86
C ALA A 411 18.27 -17.20 -5.76
N VAL A 412 18.43 -17.74 -4.55
CA VAL A 412 18.95 -16.97 -3.40
C VAL A 412 20.33 -16.39 -3.73
N GLY A 413 20.48 -15.08 -3.51
CA GLY A 413 21.71 -14.35 -3.82
C GLY A 413 21.66 -13.60 -5.16
N ASP A 414 20.69 -13.90 -6.03
CA ASP A 414 20.42 -13.07 -7.21
C ASP A 414 19.76 -11.74 -6.80
N GLU A 415 19.83 -10.75 -7.68
CA GLU A 415 19.13 -9.47 -7.54
C GLU A 415 18.19 -9.25 -8.71
N VAL A 416 17.06 -8.60 -8.42
CA VAL A 416 16.02 -8.33 -9.40
C VAL A 416 15.68 -6.85 -9.35
N ASP A 417 15.65 -6.23 -10.52
CA ASP A 417 15.23 -4.84 -10.71
C ASP A 417 13.80 -4.84 -11.26
N PHE A 418 12.90 -4.17 -10.54
CA PHE A 418 11.49 -3.99 -10.93
C PHE A 418 11.26 -2.65 -11.62
N GLY A 419 12.28 -1.78 -11.65
CA GLY A 419 12.25 -0.48 -12.32
C GLY A 419 11.47 0.60 -11.59
N GLY A 420 11.79 1.85 -11.94
CA GLY A 420 11.06 3.05 -11.53
C GLY A 420 10.85 3.15 -10.01
N LEU A 421 9.58 3.20 -9.61
CA LEU A 421 9.16 3.37 -8.21
C LEU A 421 9.19 2.08 -7.39
N LEU A 422 9.27 0.92 -8.04
CA LEU A 422 9.22 -0.40 -7.41
C LEU A 422 10.61 -0.87 -6.97
N GLY A 423 11.67 -0.17 -7.38
CA GLY A 423 13.04 -0.38 -6.91
C GLY A 423 13.60 -1.74 -7.31
N TYR A 424 14.51 -2.25 -6.49
CA TYR A 424 15.23 -3.49 -6.73
C TYR A 424 15.40 -4.27 -5.42
N ALA A 425 15.42 -5.60 -5.47
CA ALA A 425 15.58 -6.41 -4.26
C ALA A 425 16.47 -7.64 -4.48
N PRO A 426 17.25 -8.04 -3.46
CA PRO A 426 17.89 -9.34 -3.41
C PRO A 426 16.84 -10.44 -3.20
N ILE A 427 17.07 -11.62 -3.78
CA ILE A 427 16.25 -12.80 -3.51
C ILE A 427 16.53 -13.30 -2.08
N ILE A 428 15.52 -13.22 -1.20
CA ILE A 428 15.62 -13.67 0.19
C ILE A 428 15.46 -15.20 0.30
N PRO A 429 16.20 -15.90 1.17
CA PRO A 429 15.97 -17.32 1.44
C PRO A 429 14.59 -17.57 2.07
N VAL A 430 13.96 -18.67 1.66
CA VAL A 430 12.66 -19.14 2.17
C VAL A 430 12.82 -20.52 2.78
N ASN A 431 12.08 -20.81 3.86
CA ASN A 431 12.06 -22.13 4.47
C ASN A 431 11.47 -23.17 3.50
N THR A 432 12.18 -24.28 3.30
CA THR A 432 11.80 -25.35 2.36
C THR A 432 11.00 -26.48 3.00
N VAL A 433 10.73 -26.43 4.30
CA VAL A 433 9.88 -27.41 4.98
C VAL A 433 8.43 -27.23 4.51
N GLY A 434 7.81 -28.32 4.05
CA GLY A 434 6.50 -28.26 3.42
C GLY A 434 5.34 -27.99 4.39
N ASN A 435 4.35 -27.25 3.90
CA ASN A 435 3.10 -26.89 4.59
C ASN A 435 1.83 -27.39 3.85
N ARG A 436 2.01 -28.24 2.84
CA ARG A 436 0.97 -28.71 1.91
C ARG A 436 -0.28 -29.21 2.63
N GLU A 437 -0.15 -30.10 3.61
CA GLU A 437 -1.31 -30.68 4.31
C GLU A 437 -2.17 -29.61 5.00
N PHE A 438 -1.55 -28.58 5.57
CA PHE A 438 -2.26 -27.48 6.23
C PHE A 438 -3.05 -26.65 5.23
N ILE A 439 -2.43 -26.25 4.12
CA ILE A 439 -3.05 -25.44 3.06
C ILE A 439 -4.19 -26.21 2.38
N HIS A 440 -4.04 -27.51 2.15
CA HIS A 440 -5.07 -28.33 1.52
C HIS A 440 -6.27 -28.66 2.43
N ARG A 441 -6.23 -28.33 3.73
CA ARG A 441 -7.42 -28.43 4.58
C ARG A 441 -8.54 -27.51 4.11
N GLY A 442 -8.18 -26.36 3.53
CA GLY A 442 -9.14 -25.38 3.03
C GLY A 442 -10.09 -24.85 4.10
N GLY A 443 -11.24 -24.32 3.67
CA GLY A 443 -12.28 -23.80 4.55
C GLY A 443 -11.88 -22.48 5.23
N PHE A 444 -12.29 -22.32 6.49
CA PHE A 444 -12.15 -21.08 7.23
C PHE A 444 -11.47 -21.29 8.58
N ILE A 445 -10.49 -20.44 8.89
CA ILE A 445 -10.09 -20.23 10.29
C ILE A 445 -11.11 -19.26 10.89
N PRO A 446 -11.82 -19.62 11.97
CA PRO A 446 -12.87 -18.79 12.52
C PRO A 446 -12.33 -17.50 13.14
N ALA A 447 -13.20 -16.48 13.23
CA ALA A 447 -12.86 -15.22 13.88
C ALA A 447 -12.43 -15.42 15.35
N PRO A 448 -11.44 -14.66 15.84
CA PRO A 448 -11.01 -14.71 17.22
C PRO A 448 -12.11 -14.20 18.16
N VAL A 449 -12.10 -14.64 19.43
CA VAL A 449 -13.10 -14.26 20.45
C VAL A 449 -13.20 -12.73 20.63
N HIS A 450 -12.08 -12.02 20.53
CA HIS A 450 -12.06 -10.55 20.63
C HIS A 450 -12.63 -9.85 19.39
N GLY A 451 -12.86 -10.58 18.29
CA GLY A 451 -13.57 -10.11 17.09
C GLY A 451 -15.07 -9.87 17.30
N PHE A 452 -15.65 -10.39 18.39
CA PHE A 452 -17.07 -10.19 18.76
C PHE A 452 -17.33 -8.83 19.46
N ARG A 453 -16.75 -7.74 18.94
CA ARG A 453 -17.10 -6.38 19.37
C ARG A 453 -18.20 -5.86 18.45
N ASN A 454 -19.44 -5.81 18.97
CA ASN A 454 -20.62 -5.25 18.29
C ASN A 454 -20.61 -3.73 18.32
#